data_AF-A0A7S4K8J3-F1
#
_entry.id   AF-A0A7S4K8J3-F1
#
_cell.length_a   1.000
_cell.length_b   1.000
_cell.length_c   1.000
_cell.angle_alpha   90.00
_cell.angle_beta   90.00
_cell.angle_gamma   90.00
#
_symmetry.space_group_name_H-M   'P 1'
#
loop_
_entity.id
_entity.type
_entity.pdbx_description
1 polymer ?
#
loop_
_entity_poly.entity_id
_entity_poly.type
_entity_poly.pdbx_seq_one_letter_code
_entity_poly.pdbx_strand_id
1 'polypeptide(L)'
;DFKWCYFNQTACFFMPAPLTKCDSEDVAYGDPTAKLLDFGAYWGCKYNAPKYKSTEMLETPLRKDMISIPRRGWAVVRFRVDNPGFWLFHCHMEQHIPGGMMTVFNLLPSQQKKIPHGVPTEGPCPVDWA
;
A
#
# COMPACT_ATOMS: atom_id res chain seq x y z
N ASP A 1 19.82 11.41 -11.20
CA ASP A 1 20.58 11.28 -9.94
C ASP A 1 19.68 11.53 -8.74
N PHE A 2 19.38 10.48 -7.97
CA PHE A 2 18.54 10.58 -6.78
C PHE A 2 19.43 10.84 -5.56
N LYS A 3 19.20 11.91 -4.80
CA LYS A 3 19.88 12.13 -3.51
C LYS A 3 19.22 11.22 -2.47
N TRP A 4 20.01 10.32 -1.88
CA TRP A 4 19.53 9.41 -0.84
C TRP A 4 19.37 10.14 0.49
N CYS A 5 18.37 9.68 1.23
CA CYS A 5 18.18 9.95 2.63
C CYS A 5 19.22 9.22 3.49
N TYR A 6 20.20 9.94 4.04
CA TYR A 6 21.25 9.37 4.89
C TYR A 6 20.89 9.48 6.39
N PHE A 7 21.50 8.63 7.22
CA PHE A 7 21.31 8.63 8.69
C PHE A 7 21.60 9.98 9.37
N ASN A 8 22.40 10.86 8.74
CA ASN A 8 22.68 12.20 9.26
C ASN A 8 21.58 13.23 8.92
N GLN A 9 20.57 12.84 8.17
CA GLN A 9 19.37 13.62 7.86
C GLN A 9 18.16 12.82 8.35
N THR A 10 17.75 13.05 9.59
CA THR A 10 16.64 12.37 10.30
C THR A 10 15.27 12.43 9.59
N ALA A 11 15.18 13.11 8.45
CA ALA A 11 13.95 13.34 7.70
C ALA A 11 13.34 12.09 7.01
N CYS A 12 14.01 10.94 7.02
CA CYS A 12 13.58 9.81 6.17
C CYS A 12 13.25 8.51 6.89
N PHE A 13 13.64 8.36 8.16
CA PHE A 13 13.31 7.16 8.93
C PHE A 13 12.12 7.36 9.86
N PHE A 14 11.98 8.56 10.42
CA PHE A 14 10.86 8.92 11.27
C PHE A 14 9.95 9.88 10.52
N MET A 15 8.70 9.48 10.28
CA MET A 15 7.61 10.43 10.04
C MET A 15 6.95 10.69 11.40
N PRO A 16 7.46 11.62 12.23
CA PRO A 16 6.86 11.90 13.53
C PRO A 16 5.50 12.60 13.39
N ALA A 17 5.17 13.07 12.18
CA ALA A 17 3.91 13.73 11.87
C ALA A 17 3.23 13.07 10.66
N PRO A 18 1.88 13.01 10.65
CA PRO A 18 1.14 12.59 9.48
C PRO A 18 1.42 13.56 8.32
N LEU A 19 1.99 13.06 7.22
CA LEU A 19 2.19 13.85 5.99
C LEU A 19 0.88 14.25 5.32
N THR A 20 -0.21 13.58 5.71
CA THR A 20 -1.53 13.72 5.10
C THR A 20 -2.34 14.74 5.87
N LYS A 21 -2.52 15.92 5.29
CA LYS A 21 -3.54 16.86 5.75
C LYS A 21 -4.90 16.42 5.22
N CYS A 22 -5.92 16.59 6.04
CA CYS A 22 -7.30 16.32 5.66
C CYS A 22 -8.11 17.58 5.86
N ASP A 23 -8.44 18.22 4.75
CA ASP A 23 -9.37 19.35 4.77
C ASP A 23 -10.80 18.82 4.86
N SER A 24 -11.69 19.58 5.51
CA SER A 24 -13.07 19.16 5.76
C SER A 24 -13.84 18.81 4.49
N GLU A 25 -13.49 19.43 3.37
CA GLU A 25 -14.08 19.18 2.04
C GLU A 25 -13.67 17.83 1.43
N ASP A 26 -12.53 17.28 1.84
CA ASP A 26 -12.03 16.00 1.33
C ASP A 26 -12.52 14.81 2.18
N VAL A 27 -13.27 15.07 3.26
CA VAL A 27 -13.85 14.01 4.10
C VAL A 27 -14.94 13.26 3.33
N ALA A 28 -14.81 11.94 3.26
CA ALA A 28 -15.77 11.06 2.62
C ALA A 28 -16.00 9.79 3.44
N TYR A 29 -17.22 9.26 3.37
CA TYR A 29 -17.51 7.91 3.88
C TYR A 29 -16.82 6.88 3.00
N GLY A 30 -16.15 5.92 3.62
CA GLY A 30 -15.48 4.82 2.90
C GLY A 30 -16.48 3.82 2.32
N ASP A 31 -17.66 3.70 2.91
CA ASP A 31 -18.82 3.04 2.32
C ASP A 31 -19.96 4.08 2.18
N PRO A 32 -20.19 4.63 0.97
CA PRO A 32 -21.27 5.59 0.72
C PRO A 32 -22.66 4.99 0.97
N THR A 33 -22.78 3.67 0.95
CA THR A 33 -24.04 2.95 1.12
C THR A 33 -24.31 2.54 2.56
N ALA A 34 -23.31 2.68 3.45
CA ALA A 34 -23.33 2.26 4.85
C ALA A 34 -23.80 0.80 5.08
N LYS A 35 -23.73 -0.06 4.05
CA LYS A 35 -24.24 -1.43 4.09
C LYS A 35 -23.30 -2.39 4.81
N LEU A 36 -21.99 -2.11 4.82
CA LEU A 36 -21.02 -3.02 5.41
C LEU A 36 -20.96 -2.92 6.95
N LEU A 37 -21.22 -1.74 7.52
CA LEU A 37 -21.19 -1.47 8.95
C LEU A 37 -22.16 -0.32 9.27
N ASP A 38 -23.30 -0.64 9.90
CA ASP A 38 -24.45 0.24 10.20
C ASP A 38 -24.16 1.35 11.24
N PHE A 39 -22.92 1.84 11.30
CA PHE A 39 -22.43 2.76 12.33
C PHE A 39 -21.97 4.11 11.78
N GLY A 40 -21.98 4.34 10.46
CA GLY A 40 -21.48 5.60 9.87
C GLY A 40 -20.04 5.95 10.29
N ALA A 41 -19.31 5.00 10.88
CA ALA A 41 -18.04 5.22 11.57
C ALA A 41 -16.85 5.10 10.62
N TYR A 42 -17.08 4.56 9.42
CA TYR A 42 -16.08 4.34 8.41
C TYR A 42 -16.02 5.54 7.45
N TRP A 43 -15.30 6.57 7.87
CA TRP A 43 -14.99 7.75 7.07
C TRP A 43 -13.48 8.00 7.05
N GLY A 44 -13.01 8.66 6.00
CA GLY A 44 -11.61 9.01 5.78
C GLY A 44 -11.50 10.20 4.84
N CYS A 45 -10.27 10.56 4.51
CA CYS A 45 -10.01 11.69 3.63
C CYS A 45 -9.68 11.17 2.24
N LYS A 46 -10.48 11.56 1.27
CA LYS A 46 -10.32 11.16 -0.12
C LYS A 46 -9.13 11.91 -0.72
N TYR A 47 -8.27 11.18 -1.42
CA TYR A 47 -7.21 11.82 -2.20
C TYR A 47 -7.80 12.62 -3.37
N ASN A 48 -7.56 13.93 -3.39
CA ASN A 48 -7.97 14.85 -4.44
C ASN A 48 -6.76 15.16 -5.36
N ALA A 49 -6.67 14.45 -6.49
CA ALA A 49 -5.48 14.52 -7.35
C ALA A 49 -5.19 15.94 -7.87
N PRO A 50 -6.15 16.70 -8.45
CA PRO A 50 -5.88 18.07 -8.89
C PRO A 50 -5.30 18.99 -7.80
N LYS A 51 -5.76 18.82 -6.56
CA LYS A 51 -5.36 19.62 -5.41
C LYS A 51 -3.95 19.26 -4.90
N TYR A 52 -3.67 17.96 -4.77
CA TYR A 52 -2.45 17.48 -4.09
C TYR A 52 -1.31 17.06 -5.01
N LYS A 53 -1.52 16.93 -6.33
CA LYS A 53 -0.50 16.47 -7.28
C LYS A 53 0.81 17.28 -7.23
N SER A 54 0.74 18.59 -7.00
CA SER A 54 1.93 19.45 -6.90
C SER A 54 2.73 19.23 -5.60
N THR A 55 2.14 18.59 -4.60
CA THR A 55 2.78 18.28 -3.30
C THR A 55 3.52 16.94 -3.31
N GLU A 56 3.37 16.14 -4.37
CA GLU A 56 4.02 14.85 -4.48
C GLU A 56 5.55 15.00 -4.62
N MET A 57 6.31 14.31 -3.79
CA MET A 57 7.78 14.31 -3.83
C MET A 57 8.30 13.42 -4.96
N LEU A 58 8.35 13.92 -6.19
CA LEU A 58 8.74 13.12 -7.35
C LEU A 58 10.26 13.04 -7.60
N GLU A 59 11.02 14.02 -7.14
CA GLU A 59 12.48 14.08 -7.34
C GLU A 59 13.24 13.16 -6.38
N THR A 60 12.84 13.14 -5.11
CA THR A 60 13.47 12.33 -4.05
C THR A 60 12.41 11.65 -3.17
N PRO A 61 11.58 10.75 -3.74
CA PRO A 61 10.57 10.04 -2.96
C PRO A 61 11.22 9.10 -1.93
N LEU A 62 10.52 8.89 -0.82
CA LEU A 62 10.84 7.82 0.10
C LEU A 62 10.70 6.46 -0.60
N ARG A 63 11.74 5.63 -0.55
CA ARG A 63 11.72 4.26 -1.10
C ARG A 63 11.66 3.27 0.04
N LYS A 64 10.52 2.60 0.18
CA LYS A 64 10.25 1.55 1.17
C LYS A 64 9.28 0.52 0.58
N ASP A 65 9.26 -0.66 1.18
CA ASP A 65 8.26 -1.72 0.94
C ASP A 65 6.98 -1.52 1.77
N MET A 66 7.11 -0.90 2.95
CA MET A 66 6.03 -0.63 3.88
C MET A 66 6.00 0.85 4.28
N ILE A 67 4.78 1.40 4.35
CA ILE A 67 4.51 2.73 4.90
C ILE A 67 3.34 2.65 5.88
N SER A 68 3.42 3.41 6.97
CA SER A 68 2.28 3.60 7.86
C SER A 68 1.37 4.69 7.32
N ILE A 69 0.08 4.39 7.18
CA ILE A 69 -0.94 5.38 6.80
C ILE A 69 -1.70 5.75 8.08
N PRO A 70 -1.67 7.02 8.50
CA PRO A 70 -2.40 7.46 9.68
C PRO A 70 -3.92 7.26 9.48
N ARG A 71 -4.66 7.15 10.59
CA ARG A 71 -6.12 7.02 10.56
C ARG A 71 -6.71 8.17 9.73
N ARG A 72 -7.65 7.83 8.83
CA ARG A 72 -8.32 8.78 7.92
C ARG A 72 -7.37 9.47 6.92
N GLY A 73 -6.11 9.07 6.79
CA GLY A 73 -5.19 9.58 5.78
C GLY A 73 -5.25 8.82 4.45
N TRP A 74 -4.36 9.20 3.54
CA TRP A 74 -4.13 8.55 2.25
C TRP A 74 -2.63 8.51 1.94
N ALA A 75 -2.18 7.66 1.04
CA ALA A 75 -0.81 7.74 0.54
C ALA A 75 -0.80 7.54 -0.97
N VAL A 76 0.09 8.26 -1.66
CA VAL A 76 0.34 8.03 -3.08
C VAL A 76 1.63 7.25 -3.19
N VAL A 77 1.52 6.02 -3.68
CA VAL A 77 2.67 5.14 -3.92
C VAL A 77 2.91 5.07 -5.42
N ARG A 78 4.18 5.23 -5.81
CA ARG A 78 4.65 4.98 -7.17
C ARG A 78 5.66 3.86 -7.14
N PHE A 79 5.45 2.85 -7.97
CA PHE A 79 6.40 1.78 -8.20
C PHE A 79 6.61 1.58 -9.69
N ARG A 80 7.77 1.03 -10.05
CA ARG A 80 8.07 0.63 -11.43
C ARG A 80 7.64 -0.81 -11.63
N VAL A 81 6.96 -1.09 -12.73
CA VAL A 81 6.56 -2.44 -13.11
C VAL A 81 7.70 -3.07 -13.91
N ASP A 82 8.70 -3.61 -13.22
CA ASP A 82 9.88 -4.24 -13.82
C ASP A 82 10.15 -5.68 -13.34
N ASN A 83 9.28 -6.22 -12.49
CA ASN A 83 9.39 -7.58 -11.96
C ASN A 83 8.10 -8.39 -12.22
N PRO A 84 8.07 -9.25 -13.26
CA PRO A 84 6.91 -10.07 -13.58
C PRO A 84 6.52 -11.03 -12.46
N GLY A 85 5.25 -11.06 -12.09
CA GLY A 85 4.74 -12.00 -11.08
C GLY A 85 3.47 -11.52 -10.40
N PHE A 86 3.00 -12.31 -9.44
CA PHE A 86 1.94 -11.94 -8.52
C PHE A 86 2.54 -11.27 -7.28
N TRP A 87 2.07 -10.06 -6.97
CA TRP A 87 2.57 -9.26 -5.86
C TRP A 87 1.44 -8.99 -4.87
N LEU A 88 1.59 -9.50 -3.65
CA LEU A 88 0.66 -9.23 -2.56
C LEU A 88 0.85 -7.79 -2.05
N PHE A 89 -0.24 -7.05 -1.95
CA PHE A 89 -0.31 -5.74 -1.32
C PHE A 89 -1.37 -5.77 -0.24
N HIS A 90 -0.96 -5.64 1.02
CA HIS A 90 -1.84 -5.88 2.16
C HIS A 90 -1.55 -4.93 3.32
N CYS A 91 -2.50 -4.86 4.25
CA CYS A 91 -2.25 -4.27 5.55
C CYS A 91 -1.34 -5.18 6.38
N HIS A 92 -0.23 -4.65 6.90
CA HIS A 92 0.71 -5.39 7.73
C HIS A 92 0.24 -5.52 9.21
N MET A 93 -1.07 -5.43 9.44
CA MET A 93 -1.68 -5.77 10.73
C MET A 93 -2.34 -7.13 10.59
N GLU A 94 -1.82 -8.11 11.32
CA GLU A 94 -2.22 -9.52 11.21
C GLU A 94 -3.72 -9.69 11.34
N GLN A 95 -4.36 -8.95 12.26
CA GLN A 95 -5.81 -8.99 12.47
C GLN A 95 -6.64 -8.43 11.30
N HIS A 96 -6.07 -7.65 10.39
CA HIS A 96 -6.77 -7.10 9.22
C HIS A 96 -6.70 -8.01 7.99
N ILE A 97 -5.71 -8.90 7.93
CA ILE A 97 -5.49 -9.83 6.82
C ILE A 97 -6.71 -10.77 6.67
N PRO A 98 -7.19 -11.47 7.72
CA PRO A 98 -8.40 -12.29 7.62
C PRO A 98 -9.67 -11.50 7.26
N GLY A 99 -9.69 -10.20 7.58
CA GLY A 99 -10.78 -9.28 7.20
C GLY A 99 -10.78 -8.89 5.71
N GLY A 100 -9.83 -9.39 4.91
CA GLY A 100 -9.76 -9.16 3.47
C GLY A 100 -9.08 -7.86 3.08
N MET A 101 -8.32 -7.20 3.98
CA MET A 101 -7.56 -5.97 3.66
C MET A 101 -6.27 -6.29 2.88
N MET A 102 -6.45 -6.89 1.72
CA MET A 102 -5.39 -7.34 0.82
C MET A 102 -5.85 -7.26 -0.63
N THR A 103 -4.89 -7.14 -1.53
CA THR A 103 -5.08 -7.29 -2.96
C THR A 103 -3.82 -7.90 -3.58
N VAL A 104 -3.94 -8.41 -4.80
CA VAL A 104 -2.80 -8.99 -5.53
C VAL A 104 -2.70 -8.32 -6.89
N PHE A 105 -1.51 -7.82 -7.22
CA PHE A 105 -1.20 -7.30 -8.55
C PHE A 105 -0.60 -8.40 -9.41
N ASN A 106 -1.18 -8.64 -10.58
CA ASN A 106 -0.60 -9.51 -11.60
C ASN A 106 0.24 -8.67 -12.58
N LEU A 107 1.54 -8.59 -12.35
CA LEU A 107 2.46 -7.74 -13.10
C LEU A 107 3.11 -8.51 -14.25
N LEU A 108 3.16 -7.86 -15.42
CA LEU A 108 3.75 -8.37 -16.67
C LEU A 108 3.41 -9.85 -16.96
N PRO A 109 2.12 -10.23 -17.07
CA PRO A 109 1.72 -11.64 -17.17
C PRO A 109 2.36 -12.39 -18.34
N SER A 110 2.57 -11.70 -19.47
CA SER A 110 3.23 -12.27 -20.66
C SER A 110 4.72 -12.55 -20.49
N GLN A 111 5.36 -12.00 -19.46
CA GLN A 111 6.79 -12.16 -19.17
C GLN A 111 7.03 -13.10 -17.98
N GLN A 112 5.99 -13.63 -17.35
CA GLN A 112 6.13 -14.56 -16.24
C GLN A 112 6.72 -15.89 -16.72
N LYS A 113 7.72 -16.39 -15.98
CA LYS A 113 8.30 -17.71 -16.24
C LYS A 113 7.26 -18.78 -15.93
N LYS A 114 7.33 -19.90 -16.66
CA LYS A 114 6.51 -21.07 -16.34
C LYS A 114 6.87 -21.56 -14.94
N ILE A 115 5.84 -21.95 -14.18
CA ILE A 115 6.02 -22.62 -12.91
C ILE A 115 6.83 -23.90 -13.18
N PRO A 116 7.96 -24.13 -12.47
CA PRO A 116 8.74 -25.36 -12.66
C PRO A 116 7.89 -26.61 -12.37
N HIS A 117 8.07 -27.66 -13.17
CA HIS A 117 7.24 -28.88 -13.10
C HIS A 117 7.24 -29.60 -11.74
N GLY A 118 8.25 -29.36 -10.89
CA GLY A 118 8.34 -29.96 -9.56
C GLY A 118 7.75 -29.12 -8.42
N VAL A 119 7.19 -27.95 -8.71
CA VAL A 119 6.55 -27.10 -7.68
C VAL A 119 5.12 -27.59 -7.45
N PRO A 120 4.75 -28.01 -6.24
CA PRO A 120 3.36 -28.32 -5.91
C PRO A 120 2.49 -27.09 -6.12
N THR A 121 1.51 -27.18 -7.02
CA THR A 121 0.53 -26.11 -7.28
C THR A 121 -0.80 -26.33 -6.57
N GLU A 122 -0.96 -27.49 -5.93
CA GLU A 122 -2.14 -27.92 -5.20
C GLU A 122 -1.76 -28.91 -4.10
N GLY A 123 -2.70 -29.19 -3.19
CA GLY A 123 -2.49 -30.07 -2.06
C GLY A 123 -1.96 -29.37 -0.82
N PRO A 124 -1.76 -30.11 0.28
CA PRO A 124 -1.17 -29.55 1.50
C PRO A 124 0.25 -29.06 1.18
N CYS A 125 0.50 -27.75 1.36
CA CYS A 125 1.86 -27.23 1.31
C CYS A 125 2.70 -28.04 2.29
N PRO A 126 3.78 -28.73 1.85
CA PRO A 126 4.71 -29.34 2.77
C PRO A 126 5.45 -28.20 3.48
N VAL A 127 4.85 -27.74 4.58
CA VAL A 127 5.51 -26.92 5.57
C VAL A 127 6.33 -27.88 6.40
N ASP A 128 7.49 -28.27 5.87
CA ASP A 128 8.48 -29.01 6.63
C ASP A 128 8.99 -28.06 7.72
N TRP A 129 8.34 -28.05 8.88
CA TRP A 129 8.79 -27.34 10.09
C TRP A 129 9.88 -28.15 10.82
N ALA A 130 10.69 -28.91 10.09
CA ALA A 130 11.78 -29.74 10.60
C ALA A 130 13.15 -29.09 10.32
#